data_AF-A0A941APS4-F1
#
_entry.id   AF-A0A941APS4-F1
#
_cell.length_a   1.000
_cell.length_b   1.000
_cell.length_c   1.000
_cell.angle_alpha   90.00
_cell.angle_beta   90.00
_cell.angle_gamma   90.00
#
_symmetry.space_group_name_H-M   'P 1'
#
loop_
_entity.id
_entity.type
_entity.pdbx_description
1 polymer ?
#
loop_
_entity_poly.entity_id
_entity_poly.type
_entity_poly.pdbx_seq_one_letter_code
_entity_poly.pdbx_strand_id
1 'polypeptide(L)'
;MKYKKLLIICCIVNVLLVMLSTFFVFKINETEEILTQNEQNLLREFVKNQEGIKTKLNSSLKEQSENSEMGLIAALSLNVANIKLHEHISIPNDLRRFHFDLNVYITHLLMQSSDEKLNVSEKEDIIVVIEILTNYEEELNFNFYDSPSEIQRKLDNAVKEVITPFLNSNSNPF
;
A
#
# COMPACT_ATOMS: atom_id res chain seq x y z
N MET A 1 -10.53 67.12 -2.56
CA MET A 1 -9.36 66.34 -2.09
C MET A 1 -9.69 64.98 -1.46
N LYS A 2 -10.80 64.83 -0.70
CA LYS A 2 -11.15 63.56 -0.01
C LYS A 2 -11.39 62.36 -0.96
N TYR A 3 -12.13 62.56 -2.06
CA TYR A 3 -12.42 61.51 -3.04
C TYR A 3 -11.18 60.93 -3.74
N LYS A 4 -10.17 61.76 -4.06
CA LYS A 4 -8.90 61.28 -4.63
C LYS A 4 -8.13 60.38 -3.65
N LYS A 5 -8.13 60.73 -2.36
CA LYS A 5 -7.51 59.90 -1.31
C LYS A 5 -8.26 58.57 -1.13
N LEU A 6 -9.58 58.59 -1.17
CA LEU A 6 -10.41 57.39 -1.06
C LEU A 6 -10.16 56.41 -2.22
N LEU A 7 -10.04 56.94 -3.45
CA LEU A 7 -9.79 56.15 -4.65
C LEU A 7 -8.40 55.50 -4.61
N ILE A 8 -7.38 56.22 -4.15
CA ILE A 8 -6.04 55.67 -3.92
C ILE A 8 -6.07 54.56 -2.86
N ILE A 9 -6.79 54.75 -1.75
CA ILE A 9 -6.92 53.73 -0.69
C ILE A 9 -7.64 52.49 -1.24
N CYS A 10 -8.73 52.65 -1.99
CA CYS A 10 -9.44 51.53 -2.62
C CYS A 10 -8.53 50.77 -3.61
N CYS A 11 -7.71 51.46 -4.41
CA CYS A 11 -6.74 50.82 -5.29
C CYS A 11 -5.71 50.02 -4.50
N ILE A 12 -5.15 50.58 -3.42
CA ILE A 12 -4.18 49.88 -2.57
C ILE A 12 -4.81 48.63 -1.93
N VAL A 13 -6.03 48.75 -1.40
CA VAL A 13 -6.76 47.63 -0.79
C VAL A 13 -7.06 46.53 -1.82
N ASN A 14 -7.47 46.89 -3.05
CA ASN A 14 -7.70 45.90 -4.12
C ASN A 14 -6.42 45.21 -4.55
N VAL A 15 -5.31 45.94 -4.72
CA VAL A 15 -4.01 45.33 -5.05
C VAL A 15 -3.56 44.39 -3.95
N LEU A 16 -3.71 44.77 -2.68
CA LEU A 16 -3.40 43.90 -1.54
C LEU A 16 -4.30 42.66 -1.50
N LEU A 17 -5.61 42.82 -1.76
CA LEU A 17 -6.56 41.70 -1.82
C LEU A 17 -6.21 40.70 -2.92
N VAL A 18 -5.88 41.20 -4.12
CA VAL A 18 -5.47 40.35 -5.25
C VAL A 18 -4.16 39.65 -4.91
N MET A 19 -3.16 40.36 -4.39
CA MET A 19 -1.88 39.73 -4.01
C MET A 19 -2.05 38.66 -2.94
N LEU A 20 -2.84 38.93 -1.90
CA LEU A 20 -3.13 37.94 -0.86
C LEU A 20 -3.87 36.73 -1.44
N SER A 21 -4.91 36.96 -2.25
CA SER A 21 -5.67 35.87 -2.88
C SER A 21 -4.78 34.99 -3.75
N THR A 22 -3.94 35.59 -4.60
CA THR A 22 -3.02 34.85 -5.46
C THR A 22 -1.99 34.07 -4.65
N PHE A 23 -1.44 34.67 -3.57
CA PHE A 23 -0.50 33.98 -2.68
C PHE A 23 -1.14 32.79 -1.96
N PHE A 24 -2.37 32.94 -1.46
CA PHE A 24 -3.12 31.86 -0.84
C PHE A 24 -3.44 30.75 -1.82
N VAL A 25 -3.93 31.07 -3.03
CA VAL A 25 -4.21 30.08 -4.09
C VAL A 25 -2.95 29.32 -4.47
N PHE A 26 -1.83 30.02 -4.67
CA PHE A 26 -0.56 29.38 -4.99
C PHE A 26 -0.11 28.40 -3.88
N LYS A 27 -0.16 28.82 -2.61
CA LYS A 27 0.19 27.96 -1.48
C LYS A 27 -0.73 26.74 -1.34
N ILE A 28 -2.02 26.90 -1.59
CA ILE A 28 -2.97 25.78 -1.53
C ILE A 28 -2.64 24.76 -2.62
N ASN A 29 -2.44 25.21 -3.85
CA ASN A 29 -2.11 24.33 -4.97
C ASN A 29 -0.78 23.59 -4.73
N GLU A 30 0.25 24.28 -4.23
CA GLU A 30 1.54 23.65 -3.88
C GLU A 30 1.37 22.58 -2.78
N THR A 31 0.51 22.85 -1.78
CA THR A 31 0.23 21.89 -0.70
C THR A 31 -0.51 20.66 -1.24
N GLU A 32 -1.50 20.85 -2.13
CA GLU A 32 -2.27 19.78 -2.76
C GLU A 32 -1.39 18.89 -3.65
N GLU A 33 -0.48 19.48 -4.41
CA GLU A 33 0.50 18.76 -5.23
C GLU A 33 1.43 17.89 -4.36
N ILE A 34 1.97 18.45 -3.27
CA ILE A 34 2.81 17.71 -2.32
C ILE A 34 2.04 16.55 -1.68
N LEU A 35 0.80 16.77 -1.27
CA LEU A 35 -0.04 15.72 -0.67
C LEU A 35 -0.32 14.60 -1.67
N THR A 36 -0.68 14.94 -2.90
CA THR A 36 -0.95 13.97 -3.98
C THR A 36 0.30 13.15 -4.30
N GLN A 37 1.47 13.79 -4.35
CA GLN A 37 2.72 13.09 -4.61
C GLN A 37 3.11 12.14 -3.46
N ASN A 38 2.89 12.57 -2.22
CA ASN A 38 3.12 11.72 -1.04
C ASN A 38 2.19 10.51 -1.05
N GLU A 39 0.90 10.70 -1.29
CA GLU A 39 -0.07 9.59 -1.42
C GLU A 39 0.34 8.61 -2.52
N GLN A 40 0.74 9.12 -3.69
CA GLN A 40 1.24 8.29 -4.79
C GLN A 40 2.47 7.46 -4.38
N ASN A 41 3.40 8.06 -3.64
CA ASN A 41 4.61 7.38 -3.18
C ASN A 41 4.29 6.29 -2.15
N LEU A 42 3.37 6.54 -1.22
CA LEU A 42 2.95 5.57 -0.22
C LEU A 42 2.20 4.39 -0.87
N LEU A 43 1.33 4.66 -1.85
CA LEU A 43 0.65 3.62 -2.63
C LEU A 43 1.65 2.78 -3.45
N ARG A 44 2.66 3.42 -4.06
CA ARG A 44 3.76 2.70 -4.74
C ARG A 44 4.54 1.81 -3.78
N GLU A 45 4.87 2.32 -2.60
CA GLU A 45 5.58 1.56 -1.57
C GLU A 45 4.76 0.36 -1.11
N PHE A 46 3.45 0.54 -0.93
CA PHE A 46 2.53 -0.52 -0.57
C PHE A 46 2.53 -1.65 -1.61
N VAL A 47 2.39 -1.33 -2.90
CA VAL A 47 2.43 -2.32 -4.00
C VAL A 47 3.80 -3.00 -4.09
N LYS A 48 4.89 -2.23 -3.97
CA LYS A 48 6.26 -2.78 -3.99
C LYS A 48 6.50 -3.77 -2.84
N ASN A 49 5.97 -3.47 -1.65
CA ASN A 49 6.07 -4.37 -0.52
C ASN A 49 5.29 -5.68 -0.77
N GLN A 50 4.14 -5.65 -1.47
CA GLN A 50 3.40 -6.86 -1.84
C GLN A 50 4.24 -7.79 -2.73
N GLU A 51 4.89 -7.25 -3.76
CA GLU A 51 5.85 -7.99 -4.60
C GLU A 51 7.02 -8.55 -3.78
N GLY A 52 7.51 -7.73 -2.83
CA GLY A 52 8.55 -8.13 -1.90
C GLY A 52 8.12 -9.32 -1.01
N ILE A 53 6.92 -9.29 -0.44
CA ILE A 53 6.37 -10.37 0.39
C ILE A 53 6.34 -11.66 -0.41
N LYS A 54 5.77 -11.64 -1.63
CA LYS A 54 5.74 -12.79 -2.54
C LYS A 54 7.14 -13.36 -2.78
N THR A 55 8.10 -12.50 -3.10
CA THR A 55 9.50 -12.90 -3.35
C THR A 55 10.13 -13.55 -2.11
N LYS A 56 9.86 -13.03 -0.92
CA LYS A 56 10.40 -13.55 0.34
C LYS A 56 9.74 -14.86 0.77
N LEU A 57 8.44 -15.02 0.57
CA LEU A 57 7.74 -16.29 0.73
C LEU A 57 8.27 -17.35 -0.25
N ASN A 58 8.52 -16.99 -1.51
CA ASN A 58 9.11 -17.93 -2.45
C ASN A 58 10.54 -18.34 -2.05
N SER A 59 11.30 -17.42 -1.45
CA SER A 59 12.63 -17.73 -0.92
C SER A 59 12.60 -18.67 0.28
N SER A 60 11.52 -18.67 1.08
CA SER A 60 11.41 -19.54 2.24
C SER A 60 11.13 -21.01 1.87
N LEU A 61 10.63 -21.28 0.67
CA LEU A 61 10.43 -22.63 0.17
C LEU A 61 11.73 -23.38 -0.17
N LYS A 62 12.88 -22.70 -0.19
CA LYS A 62 14.18 -23.31 -0.53
C LYS A 62 14.64 -24.27 0.58
N GLU A 63 15.26 -25.39 0.19
CA GLU A 63 15.55 -26.54 1.09
C GLU A 63 16.56 -26.28 2.23
N GLN A 64 17.22 -25.13 2.24
CA GLN A 64 18.16 -24.71 3.30
C GLN A 64 17.37 -24.05 4.43
N SER A 65 17.38 -24.66 5.63
CA SER A 65 16.57 -24.24 6.78
C SER A 65 16.81 -22.78 7.21
N GLU A 66 18.06 -22.33 7.21
CA GLU A 66 18.40 -20.92 7.54
C GLU A 66 17.80 -19.92 6.54
N ASN A 67 17.72 -20.30 5.25
CA ASN A 67 17.09 -19.46 4.23
C ASN A 67 15.56 -19.47 4.34
N SER A 68 14.98 -20.59 4.82
CA SER A 68 13.55 -20.72 5.09
C SER A 68 13.09 -19.70 6.13
N GLU A 69 13.72 -19.71 7.30
CA GLU A 69 13.39 -18.81 8.40
C GLU A 69 13.65 -17.34 8.04
N MET A 70 14.81 -17.04 7.44
CA MET A 70 15.14 -15.66 7.04
C MET A 70 14.16 -15.12 5.98
N GLY A 71 13.69 -15.98 5.06
CA GLY A 71 12.65 -15.64 4.10
C GLY A 71 11.33 -15.27 4.78
N LEU A 72 10.88 -16.06 5.75
CA LEU A 72 9.66 -15.80 6.52
C LEU A 72 9.77 -14.52 7.36
N ILE A 73 10.89 -14.28 8.04
CA ILE A 73 11.13 -13.04 8.81
C ILE A 73 11.06 -11.80 7.90
N ALA A 74 11.67 -11.89 6.72
CA ALA A 74 11.65 -10.79 5.75
C ALA A 74 10.24 -10.55 5.19
N ALA A 75 9.49 -11.62 4.89
CA ALA A 75 8.10 -11.53 4.45
C ALA A 75 7.23 -10.88 5.53
N LEU A 76 7.37 -11.31 6.79
CA LEU A 76 6.67 -10.73 7.94
C LEU A 76 6.96 -9.24 8.09
N SER A 77 8.24 -8.86 8.00
CA SER A 77 8.67 -7.46 8.15
C SER A 77 8.06 -6.55 7.08
N LEU A 78 8.02 -7.00 5.83
CA LEU A 78 7.37 -6.27 4.73
C LEU A 78 5.85 -6.20 4.92
N ASN A 79 5.23 -7.27 5.39
CA ASN A 79 3.80 -7.30 5.65
C ASN A 79 3.40 -6.36 6.80
N VAL A 80 4.20 -6.29 7.86
CA VAL A 80 4.05 -5.30 8.94
C VAL A 80 4.19 -3.87 8.41
N ALA A 81 5.13 -3.62 7.50
CA ALA A 81 5.26 -2.31 6.85
C ALA A 81 3.98 -1.94 6.09
N ASN A 82 3.38 -2.87 5.34
CA ASN A 82 2.10 -2.66 4.68
C ASN A 82 0.95 -2.39 5.64
N ILE A 83 0.85 -3.16 6.73
CA ILE A 83 -0.16 -2.92 7.77
C ILE A 83 -0.06 -1.50 8.33
N LYS A 84 1.16 -1.00 8.55
CA LYS A 84 1.39 0.39 9.02
C LYS A 84 1.05 1.42 7.95
N LEU A 85 1.34 1.15 6.67
CA LEU A 85 0.96 2.05 5.58
C LEU A 85 -0.56 2.28 5.52
N HIS A 86 -1.39 1.31 5.93
CA HIS A 86 -2.86 1.51 6.00
C HIS A 86 -3.30 2.65 6.93
N GLU A 87 -2.44 3.13 7.84
CA GLU A 87 -2.73 4.30 8.66
C GLU A 87 -2.60 5.62 7.88
N HIS A 88 -1.95 5.58 6.71
CA HIS A 88 -1.60 6.74 5.90
C HIS A 88 -2.23 6.73 4.50
N ILE A 89 -2.63 5.57 3.99
CA ILE A 89 -3.30 5.40 2.70
C ILE A 89 -4.63 4.68 2.85
N SER A 90 -5.60 5.01 1.98
CA SER A 90 -6.86 4.27 1.92
C SER A 90 -6.66 3.00 1.10
N ILE A 91 -6.99 1.85 1.68
CA ILE A 91 -6.98 0.57 0.94
C ILE A 91 -8.27 -0.21 1.21
N PRO A 92 -8.65 -1.15 0.33
CA PRO A 92 -9.84 -1.95 0.53
C PRO A 92 -9.80 -2.78 1.82
N ASN A 93 -10.95 -2.91 2.50
CA ASN A 93 -11.03 -3.62 3.80
C ASN A 93 -10.61 -5.09 3.70
N ASP A 94 -10.95 -5.77 2.62
CA ASP A 94 -10.58 -7.17 2.42
C ASP A 94 -9.07 -7.32 2.19
N LEU A 95 -8.43 -6.35 1.52
CA LEU A 95 -6.97 -6.32 1.39
C LEU A 95 -6.30 -6.06 2.74
N ARG A 96 -6.88 -5.17 3.54
CA ARG A 96 -6.44 -4.93 4.92
C ARG A 96 -6.52 -6.21 5.75
N ARG A 97 -7.66 -6.91 5.68
CA ARG A 97 -7.87 -8.19 6.36
C ARG A 97 -6.86 -9.25 5.90
N PHE A 98 -6.67 -9.41 4.60
CA PHE A 98 -5.69 -10.33 4.03
C PHE A 98 -4.30 -10.11 4.62
N HIS A 99 -3.83 -8.86 4.71
CA HIS A 99 -2.53 -8.57 5.31
C HIS A 99 -2.46 -8.89 6.81
N PHE A 100 -3.53 -8.67 7.57
CA PHE A 100 -3.57 -9.08 8.99
C PHE A 100 -3.55 -10.60 9.15
N ASP A 101 -4.36 -11.32 8.39
CA ASP A 101 -4.45 -12.78 8.45
C ASP A 101 -3.12 -13.41 8.02
N LEU A 102 -2.50 -12.90 6.95
CA LEU A 102 -1.16 -13.28 6.51
C LEU A 102 -0.08 -13.02 7.57
N ASN A 103 -0.20 -11.93 8.34
CA ASN A 103 0.75 -11.61 9.41
C ASN A 103 0.70 -12.65 10.53
N VAL A 104 -0.51 -13.04 10.92
CA VAL A 104 -0.73 -14.09 11.93
C VAL A 104 -0.19 -15.42 11.43
N TYR A 105 -0.49 -15.77 10.18
CA TYR A 105 -0.04 -17.01 9.56
C TYR A 105 1.49 -17.11 9.47
N ILE A 106 2.19 -16.08 8.97
CA ILE A 106 3.66 -16.10 8.91
C ILE A 106 4.27 -16.19 10.32
N THR A 107 3.67 -15.54 11.32
CA THR A 107 4.11 -15.65 12.72
C THR A 107 3.97 -17.08 13.24
N HIS A 108 2.86 -17.75 12.91
CA HIS A 108 2.64 -19.15 13.27
C HIS A 108 3.67 -20.07 12.62
N LEU A 109 3.93 -19.90 11.31
CA LEU A 109 4.99 -20.64 10.60
C LEU A 109 6.36 -20.45 11.25
N LEU A 110 6.70 -19.22 11.66
CA LEU A 110 7.96 -18.94 12.33
C LEU A 110 8.07 -19.68 13.67
N MET A 111 7.01 -19.67 14.48
CA MET A 111 6.97 -20.37 15.77
C MET A 111 7.08 -21.89 15.63
N GLN A 112 6.58 -22.46 14.54
CA GLN A 112 6.71 -23.90 14.26
C GLN A 112 8.09 -24.23 13.68
N SER A 113 8.63 -23.33 12.85
CA SER A 113 9.92 -23.54 12.18
C SER A 113 11.15 -23.38 13.10
N SER A 114 11.00 -22.77 14.28
CA SER A 114 12.12 -22.61 15.21
C SER A 114 12.63 -23.94 15.78
N ASP A 115 11.86 -25.02 15.66
CA ASP A 115 12.22 -26.36 16.13
C ASP A 115 12.36 -27.42 15.00
N GLU A 116 11.73 -27.22 13.82
CA GLU A 116 11.78 -28.17 12.69
C GLU A 116 11.75 -27.48 11.30
N LYS A 117 12.16 -28.18 10.23
CA LYS A 117 11.98 -27.67 8.85
C LYS A 117 10.48 -27.61 8.52
N LEU A 118 10.07 -26.63 7.69
CA LEU A 118 8.71 -26.56 7.16
C LEU A 118 8.25 -27.91 6.62
N ASN A 119 7.10 -28.37 7.09
CA ASN A 119 6.51 -29.62 6.65
C ASN A 119 5.89 -29.46 5.25
N VAL A 120 5.44 -30.57 4.65
CA VAL A 120 4.90 -30.55 3.28
C VAL A 120 3.62 -29.70 3.17
N SER A 121 2.73 -29.79 4.16
CA SER A 121 1.47 -29.03 4.19
C SER A 121 1.73 -27.52 4.25
N GLU A 122 2.64 -27.08 5.12
CA GLU A 122 3.01 -25.66 5.26
C GLU A 122 3.62 -25.11 3.97
N LYS A 123 4.40 -25.92 3.25
CA LYS A 123 4.93 -25.51 1.94
C LYS A 123 3.83 -25.37 0.90
N GLU A 124 2.86 -26.29 0.88
CA GLU A 124 1.70 -26.22 0.00
C GLU A 124 0.87 -24.96 0.28
N ASP A 125 0.62 -24.66 1.55
CA ASP A 125 -0.08 -23.43 1.97
C ASP A 125 0.66 -22.16 1.51
N ILE A 126 1.99 -22.09 1.71
CA ILE A 126 2.81 -20.96 1.24
C ILE A 126 2.71 -20.83 -0.29
N ILE A 127 2.71 -21.95 -1.03
CA ILE A 127 2.53 -21.93 -2.49
C ILE A 127 1.18 -21.32 -2.87
N VAL A 128 0.09 -21.70 -2.19
CA VAL A 128 -1.23 -21.10 -2.42
C VAL A 128 -1.20 -19.60 -2.19
N VAL A 129 -0.59 -19.12 -1.10
CA VAL A 129 -0.47 -17.68 -0.82
C VAL A 129 0.32 -16.97 -1.92
N ILE A 130 1.42 -17.57 -2.41
CA ILE A 130 2.22 -17.01 -3.51
C ILE A 130 1.41 -16.94 -4.81
N GLU A 131 0.62 -17.98 -5.13
CA GLU A 131 -0.25 -17.99 -6.31
C GLU A 131 -1.29 -16.87 -6.23
N ILE A 132 -1.91 -16.67 -5.07
CA ILE A 132 -2.88 -15.59 -4.86
C ILE A 132 -2.24 -14.22 -4.99
N LEU A 133 -1.05 -14.01 -4.41
CA LEU A 133 -0.30 -12.76 -4.59
C LEU A 133 0.07 -12.53 -6.07
N THR A 134 0.40 -13.60 -6.80
CA THR A 134 0.71 -13.53 -8.24
C THR A 134 -0.52 -13.13 -9.04
N ASN A 135 -1.65 -13.81 -8.86
CA ASN A 135 -2.90 -13.49 -9.54
C ASN A 135 -3.37 -12.07 -9.21
N TYR A 136 -3.19 -11.64 -7.96
CA TYR A 136 -3.52 -10.30 -7.54
C TYR A 136 -2.65 -9.24 -8.24
N GLU A 137 -1.33 -9.46 -8.36
CA GLU A 137 -0.45 -8.54 -9.08
C GLU A 137 -0.77 -8.46 -10.58
N GLU A 138 -1.13 -9.59 -11.19
CA GLU A 138 -1.56 -9.66 -12.58
C GLU A 138 -2.85 -8.87 -12.82
N GLU A 139 -3.85 -9.03 -11.96
CA GLU A 139 -5.11 -8.29 -12.04
C GLU A 139 -4.92 -6.80 -11.70
N LEU A 140 -4.07 -6.49 -10.72
CA LEU A 140 -3.72 -5.11 -10.38
C LEU A 140 -3.09 -4.39 -11.58
N ASN A 141 -2.26 -5.09 -12.36
CA ASN A 141 -1.59 -4.58 -13.54
C ASN A 141 -0.99 -3.18 -13.29
N PHE A 142 -0.16 -3.12 -12.25
CA PHE A 142 0.36 -1.87 -11.72
C PHE A 142 1.28 -1.17 -12.73
N ASN A 143 1.07 0.14 -12.93
CA ASN A 143 1.97 0.97 -13.71
C ASN A 143 2.56 2.06 -12.82
N PHE A 144 3.88 2.22 -12.87
CA PHE A 144 4.59 3.21 -12.07
C PHE A 144 4.06 4.64 -12.27
N TYR A 145 3.52 4.97 -13.45
CA TYR A 145 2.99 6.29 -13.78
C TYR A 145 1.51 6.50 -13.43
N ASP A 146 0.83 5.48 -12.89
CA ASP A 146 -0.57 5.62 -12.47
C ASP A 146 -0.71 6.71 -11.40
N SER A 147 -1.71 7.55 -11.53
CA SER A 147 -2.12 8.52 -10.50
C SER A 147 -2.72 7.81 -9.27
N PRO A 148 -2.79 8.46 -8.09
CA PRO A 148 -3.36 7.84 -6.88
C PRO A 148 -4.76 7.24 -7.09
N SER A 149 -5.64 7.94 -7.81
CA SER A 149 -7.00 7.47 -8.09
C SER A 149 -7.03 6.27 -9.05
N GLU A 150 -6.08 6.19 -10.00
CA GLU A 150 -5.93 5.03 -10.87
C GLU A 150 -5.42 3.82 -10.09
N ILE A 151 -4.43 4.01 -9.21
CA ILE A 151 -3.94 2.95 -8.33
C ILE A 151 -5.08 2.45 -7.45
N GLN A 152 -5.85 3.35 -6.81
CA GLN A 152 -6.96 2.99 -5.94
C GLN A 152 -8.01 2.14 -6.67
N ARG A 153 -8.42 2.58 -7.87
CA ARG A 153 -9.39 1.86 -8.69
C ARG A 153 -8.88 0.45 -9.06
N LYS A 154 -7.58 0.34 -9.38
CA LYS A 154 -6.96 -0.96 -9.68
C LYS A 154 -6.90 -1.86 -8.44
N LEU A 155 -6.58 -1.31 -7.26
CA LEU A 155 -6.63 -2.03 -5.99
C LEU A 155 -8.05 -2.57 -5.72
N ASP A 156 -9.09 -1.73 -5.86
CA ASP A 156 -10.48 -2.14 -5.67
C ASP A 156 -10.88 -3.31 -6.58
N ASN A 157 -10.49 -3.23 -7.87
CA ASN A 157 -10.76 -4.29 -8.84
C ASN A 157 -10.02 -5.59 -8.49
N ALA A 158 -8.71 -5.52 -8.26
CA ALA A 158 -7.90 -6.69 -7.93
C ALA A 158 -8.35 -7.37 -6.63
N VAL A 159 -8.81 -6.59 -5.65
CA VAL A 159 -9.37 -7.13 -4.41
C VAL A 159 -10.66 -7.88 -4.69
N LYS A 160 -11.57 -7.29 -5.47
CA LYS A 160 -12.86 -7.91 -5.77
C LYS A 160 -12.71 -9.21 -6.57
N GLU A 161 -11.79 -9.24 -7.53
CA GLU A 161 -11.62 -10.39 -8.43
C GLU A 161 -10.73 -11.49 -7.84
N VAL A 162 -9.78 -11.16 -6.93
CA VAL A 162 -8.79 -12.13 -6.42
C VAL A 162 -8.86 -12.30 -4.90
N ILE A 163 -8.73 -11.21 -4.14
CA ILE A 163 -8.57 -11.30 -2.67
C ILE A 163 -9.88 -11.69 -1.98
N THR A 164 -11.00 -11.05 -2.32
CA THR A 164 -12.30 -11.35 -1.72
C THR A 164 -12.72 -12.80 -1.98
N PRO A 165 -12.61 -13.35 -3.21
CA PRO A 165 -12.87 -14.77 -3.45
C PRO A 165 -11.94 -15.68 -2.65
N PHE A 166 -10.64 -15.36 -2.59
CA PHE A 166 -9.68 -16.14 -1.82
C PHE A 166 -10.02 -16.20 -0.33
N LEU A 167 -10.34 -15.07 0.31
CA LEU A 167 -10.71 -15.00 1.73
C LEU A 167 -11.98 -15.81 2.08
N ASN A 168 -12.82 -16.09 1.09
CA ASN A 168 -14.03 -16.90 1.23
C ASN A 168 -13.85 -18.35 0.73
N SER A 169 -12.66 -18.71 0.26
CA SER A 169 -12.35 -20.02 -0.31
C SER A 169 -11.89 -21.01 0.76
N ASN A 170 -12.09 -22.30 0.50
CA ASN A 170 -11.54 -23.38 1.35
C ASN A 170 -10.03 -23.58 1.17
N SER A 171 -9.42 -22.95 0.16
CA SER A 171 -7.98 -22.96 -0.09
C SER A 171 -7.23 -21.90 0.72
N ASN A 172 -7.93 -21.02 1.43
CA ASN A 172 -7.29 -20.05 2.31
C ASN A 172 -6.66 -20.77 3.52
N PRO A 173 -5.33 -20.69 3.73
CA PRO A 173 -4.66 -21.36 4.84
C PRO A 173 -4.74 -20.56 6.16
N PHE A 174 -5.42 -19.41 6.18
CA PHE A 174 -5.68 -18.59 7.37
C PHE A 174 -7.14 -18.67 7.82
#